data_AF-A0A1Q6DMP7-F1
#
_entry.id   AF-A0A1Q6DMP7-F1
#
_cell.length_a   1.000
_cell.length_b   1.000
_cell.length_c   1.000
_cell.angle_alpha   90.00
_cell.angle_beta   90.00
_cell.angle_gamma   90.00
#
_symmetry.space_group_name_H-M   'P 1'
#
loop_
_entity.id
_entity.type
_entity.pdbx_description
1 polymer ?
#
loop_
_entity_poly.entity_id
_entity_poly.type
_entity_poly.pdbx_seq_one_letter_code
_entity_poly.pdbx_strand_id
1 'polypeptide(L)'
;MQLKPSFRLTIILLLFGLTYLAIHLSQAVRDVPILKPLSQFPTQIGEWKVVSSKTLSQPTIDMLGVNDYIEYNYASGNGTVVNLYVSYFSSIGVTGGYHSPRNCLPGGGWGIAELSTVRLQPQSAPSSIINSMIIQNGADRQITLYWFQNRGRIIYSEYWDKIYTVLDALFKQRRDGSFIRIMAPTREENIRETEELVKKFAEDVMVTLQDYLPGKEI
;
A
#
# COMPACT_ATOMS: atom_id res chain seq x y z
N MET A 1 39.32 20.23 -13.53
CA MET A 1 39.33 19.92 -14.99
C MET A 1 37.98 20.30 -15.56
N GLN A 2 37.87 21.41 -16.33
CA GLN A 2 36.59 21.85 -16.89
C GLN A 2 36.25 21.05 -18.15
N LEU A 3 35.09 20.37 -18.17
CA LEU A 3 34.61 19.66 -19.36
C LEU A 3 34.32 20.65 -20.49
N LYS A 4 34.72 20.31 -21.72
CA LYS A 4 34.45 21.12 -22.94
C LYS A 4 32.93 21.32 -23.13
N PRO A 5 32.47 22.49 -23.59
CA PRO A 5 31.04 22.77 -23.78
C PRO A 5 30.32 21.75 -24.67
N SER A 6 30.97 21.28 -25.75
CA SER A 6 30.44 20.23 -26.64
C SER A 6 30.25 18.89 -25.94
N PHE A 7 31.13 18.55 -24.99
CA PHE A 7 31.01 17.33 -24.20
C PHE A 7 29.82 17.42 -23.22
N ARG A 8 29.63 18.59 -22.57
CA ARG A 8 28.47 18.83 -21.71
C ARG A 8 27.16 18.76 -22.50
N LEU A 9 27.11 19.38 -23.68
CA LEU A 9 25.94 19.33 -24.56
C LEU A 9 25.60 17.90 -25.00
N THR A 10 26.61 17.11 -25.34
CA THR A 10 26.42 15.70 -25.72
C THR A 10 25.84 14.87 -24.57
N ILE A 11 26.36 15.04 -23.34
CA ILE A 11 25.81 14.38 -22.15
C ILE A 11 24.35 14.79 -21.92
N ILE A 12 24.04 16.08 -22.03
CA ILE A 12 22.67 16.58 -21.85
C ILE A 12 21.73 15.95 -22.88
N LEU A 13 22.11 15.95 -24.16
CA LEU A 13 21.29 15.36 -25.23
C LEU A 13 21.10 13.85 -25.04
N LEU A 14 22.14 13.12 -24.61
CA LEU A 14 22.04 11.70 -24.28
C LEU A 14 21.09 11.46 -23.11
N LEU A 15 21.18 12.26 -22.04
CA LEU A 15 20.26 12.17 -20.90
C LEU A 15 18.81 12.43 -21.31
N PHE A 16 18.56 13.45 -22.14
CA PHE A 16 17.21 13.71 -22.66
C PHE A 16 16.72 12.58 -23.56
N GLY A 17 17.55 12.05 -24.46
CA GLY A 17 17.19 10.93 -25.33
C GLY A 17 16.88 9.66 -24.54
N LEU A 18 17.70 9.33 -23.54
CA LEU A 18 17.47 8.18 -22.66
C LEU A 18 16.20 8.35 -21.81
N THR A 19 15.96 9.56 -21.30
CA THR A 19 14.75 9.86 -20.51
C THR A 19 13.49 9.75 -21.37
N TYR A 20 13.51 10.32 -22.57
CA TYR A 20 12.42 10.22 -23.53
C TYR A 20 12.11 8.76 -23.87
N LEU A 21 13.14 7.97 -24.19
CA LEU A 21 12.99 6.54 -24.47
C LEU A 21 12.43 5.78 -23.26
N ALA A 22 12.95 6.04 -22.05
CA ALA A 22 12.47 5.41 -20.84
C ALA A 22 10.99 5.71 -20.56
N ILE A 23 10.56 6.97 -20.74
CA ILE A 23 9.14 7.36 -20.59
C ILE A 23 8.28 6.59 -21.58
N HIS A 24 8.65 6.57 -22.86
CA HIS A 24 7.86 5.86 -23.88
C HIS A 24 7.76 4.36 -23.63
N LEU A 25 8.87 3.72 -23.25
CA LEU A 25 8.86 2.30 -22.91
C LEU A 25 8.04 2.00 -21.64
N SER A 26 8.07 2.89 -20.65
CA SER A 26 7.31 2.73 -19.40
C SER A 26 5.80 2.91 -19.55
N GLN A 27 5.33 3.48 -20.66
CA GLN A 27 3.89 3.60 -20.98
C GLN A 27 3.33 2.34 -21.61
N ALA A 28 4.16 1.52 -22.25
CA ALA A 28 3.77 0.25 -22.87
C ALA A 28 3.69 -0.89 -21.83
N VAL A 29 2.89 -0.68 -20.78
CA VAL A 29 2.63 -1.67 -19.73
C VAL A 29 1.30 -2.35 -19.96
N ARG A 30 1.24 -3.66 -19.70
CA ARG A 30 0.00 -4.43 -19.70
C ARG A 30 -0.71 -4.30 -18.36
N ASP A 31 -2.04 -4.29 -18.40
CA ASP A 31 -2.83 -4.50 -17.19
C ASP A 31 -2.63 -5.92 -16.67
N VAL A 32 -2.48 -6.03 -15.36
CA VAL A 32 -2.46 -7.32 -14.68
C VAL A 32 -3.77 -7.46 -13.90
N PRO A 33 -4.55 -8.52 -14.11
CA PRO A 33 -5.73 -8.77 -13.31
C PRO A 33 -5.35 -9.25 -11.91
N ILE A 34 -6.20 -8.91 -10.94
CA ILE A 34 -6.15 -9.52 -9.61
C ILE A 34 -6.47 -11.02 -9.71
N LEU A 35 -5.89 -11.85 -8.83
CA LEU A 35 -6.07 -13.31 -8.89
C LEU A 35 -7.45 -13.74 -8.44
N LYS A 36 -7.96 -13.10 -7.39
CA LYS A 36 -9.30 -13.28 -6.86
C LYS A 36 -9.87 -11.90 -6.52
N PRO A 37 -11.15 -11.63 -6.78
CA PRO A 37 -11.77 -10.37 -6.41
C PRO A 37 -11.68 -10.14 -4.89
N LEU A 38 -11.34 -8.92 -4.46
CA LEU A 38 -11.31 -8.58 -3.03
C LEU A 38 -12.72 -8.62 -2.40
N SER A 39 -13.78 -8.54 -3.20
CA SER A 39 -15.14 -8.79 -2.72
C SER A 39 -15.34 -10.19 -2.11
N GLN A 40 -14.47 -11.15 -2.44
CA GLN A 40 -14.46 -12.51 -1.86
C GLN A 40 -13.53 -12.64 -0.65
N PHE A 41 -12.91 -11.54 -0.20
CA PHE A 41 -11.98 -11.56 0.93
C PHE A 41 -12.69 -12.05 2.21
N PRO A 42 -12.04 -12.87 3.06
CA PRO A 42 -12.75 -13.61 4.10
C PRO A 42 -13.47 -12.71 5.10
N THR A 43 -14.74 -13.01 5.40
CA THR A 43 -15.49 -12.33 6.46
C THR A 43 -15.03 -12.74 7.87
N GLN A 44 -14.19 -13.76 7.96
CA GLN A 44 -13.55 -14.20 9.19
C GLN A 44 -12.06 -14.51 8.93
N ILE A 45 -11.19 -13.98 9.78
CA ILE A 45 -9.73 -14.20 9.76
C ILE A 45 -9.30 -14.55 11.18
N GLY A 46 -8.96 -15.80 11.44
CA GLY A 46 -8.73 -16.29 12.80
C GLY A 46 -9.95 -16.03 13.70
N GLU A 47 -9.75 -15.26 14.76
CA GLU A 47 -10.81 -14.85 15.70
C GLU A 47 -11.56 -13.58 15.28
N TRP A 48 -11.10 -12.89 14.25
CA TRP A 48 -11.65 -11.63 13.77
C TRP A 48 -12.83 -11.88 12.83
N LYS A 49 -13.95 -11.17 13.05
CA LYS A 49 -15.14 -11.25 12.21
C LYS A 49 -15.55 -9.87 11.70
N VAL A 50 -15.93 -9.79 10.43
CA VAL A 50 -16.49 -8.55 9.87
C VAL A 50 -17.77 -8.18 10.60
N VAL A 51 -17.82 -6.95 11.11
CA VAL A 51 -19.00 -6.37 11.76
C VAL A 51 -19.64 -5.26 10.92
N SER A 52 -18.89 -4.66 10.01
CA SER A 52 -19.42 -3.73 9.01
C SER A 52 -18.45 -3.59 7.83
N SER A 53 -18.98 -3.10 6.71
CA SER A 53 -18.20 -2.78 5.51
C SER A 53 -18.60 -1.40 4.98
N LYS A 54 -17.67 -0.73 4.32
CA LYS A 54 -17.91 0.54 3.64
C LYS A 54 -17.65 0.38 2.15
N THR A 55 -18.57 0.93 1.35
CA THR A 55 -18.46 0.97 -0.10
C THR A 55 -18.15 2.40 -0.52
N LEU A 56 -17.18 2.56 -1.41
CA LEU A 56 -16.87 3.82 -2.05
C LEU A 56 -17.94 4.13 -3.11
N SER A 57 -18.27 5.41 -3.25
CA SER A 57 -19.15 5.86 -4.33
C SER A 57 -18.49 5.70 -5.69
N GLN A 58 -19.28 5.51 -6.76
CA GLN A 58 -18.72 5.40 -8.13
C GLN A 58 -17.83 6.60 -8.51
N PRO A 59 -18.20 7.86 -8.22
CA PRO A 59 -17.30 8.99 -8.48
C PRO A 59 -15.96 8.90 -7.73
N THR A 60 -15.95 8.33 -6.52
CA THR A 60 -14.72 8.10 -5.77
C THR A 60 -13.86 7.01 -6.42
N ILE A 61 -14.48 5.93 -6.86
CA ILE A 61 -13.78 4.83 -7.57
C ILE A 61 -13.13 5.36 -8.85
N ASP A 62 -13.89 6.12 -9.65
CA ASP A 62 -13.41 6.71 -10.90
C ASP A 62 -12.29 7.73 -10.66
N MET A 63 -12.41 8.56 -9.63
CA MET A 63 -11.38 9.54 -9.25
C MET A 63 -10.08 8.87 -8.78
N LEU A 64 -10.20 7.80 -7.99
CA LEU A 64 -9.03 7.05 -7.51
C LEU A 64 -8.41 6.20 -8.62
N GLY A 65 -9.22 5.74 -9.58
CA GLY A 65 -8.83 4.79 -10.61
C GLY A 65 -8.52 3.39 -10.06
N VAL A 66 -9.15 3.03 -8.93
CA VAL A 66 -8.94 1.74 -8.26
C VAL A 66 -9.68 0.63 -9.00
N ASN A 67 -9.01 -0.51 -9.24
CA ASN A 67 -9.60 -1.63 -9.98
C ASN A 67 -10.38 -2.59 -9.07
N ASP A 68 -9.91 -2.80 -7.84
CA ASP A 68 -10.60 -3.62 -6.83
C ASP A 68 -10.24 -3.11 -5.42
N TYR A 69 -11.17 -3.16 -4.47
CA TYR A 69 -10.93 -2.73 -3.10
C TYR A 69 -11.89 -3.35 -2.09
N ILE A 70 -11.50 -3.31 -0.83
CA ILE A 70 -12.38 -3.53 0.32
C ILE A 70 -12.10 -2.49 1.42
N GLU A 71 -13.14 -2.15 2.18
CA GLU A 71 -13.02 -1.41 3.44
C GLU A 71 -13.90 -2.11 4.49
N TYR A 72 -13.31 -2.97 5.31
CA TYR A 72 -14.01 -3.80 6.30
C TYR A 72 -13.60 -3.43 7.72
N ASN A 73 -14.58 -3.37 8.62
CA ASN A 73 -14.33 -3.34 10.06
C ASN A 73 -14.46 -4.76 10.60
N TYR A 74 -13.37 -5.29 11.15
CA TYR A 74 -13.35 -6.56 11.85
C TYR A 74 -13.38 -6.32 13.36
N ALA A 75 -14.09 -7.17 14.10
CA ALA A 75 -14.05 -7.20 15.56
C ALA A 75 -13.42 -8.51 16.04
N SER A 76 -12.57 -8.41 17.06
CA SER A 76 -12.04 -9.56 17.79
C SER A 76 -13.01 -10.00 18.89
N GLY A 77 -12.80 -11.21 19.43
CA GLY A 77 -13.62 -11.75 20.52
C GLY A 77 -13.65 -10.91 21.80
N ASN A 78 -12.65 -10.05 22.02
CA ASN A 78 -12.57 -9.12 23.15
C ASN A 78 -13.19 -7.73 22.87
N GLY A 79 -13.78 -7.52 21.69
CA GLY A 79 -14.48 -6.28 21.34
C GLY A 79 -13.63 -5.19 20.70
N THR A 80 -12.32 -5.39 20.51
CA THR A 80 -11.49 -4.46 19.72
C THR A 80 -11.92 -4.48 18.25
N VAL A 81 -12.03 -3.31 17.63
CA VAL A 81 -12.39 -3.17 16.22
C VAL A 81 -11.20 -2.64 15.43
N VAL A 82 -10.90 -3.29 14.31
CA VAL A 82 -9.87 -2.87 13.35
C VAL A 82 -10.52 -2.57 12.00
N ASN A 83 -10.12 -1.48 11.37
CA ASN A 83 -10.52 -1.14 10.02
C ASN A 83 -9.42 -1.58 9.04
N LEU A 84 -9.75 -2.53 8.17
CA LEU A 84 -8.91 -2.97 7.06
C LEU A 84 -9.36 -2.27 5.77
N TYR A 85 -8.42 -1.61 5.11
CA TYR A 85 -8.57 -1.13 3.75
C TYR A 85 -7.52 -1.78 2.85
N VAL A 86 -7.96 -2.37 1.75
CA VAL A 86 -7.09 -2.92 0.69
C VAL A 86 -7.57 -2.34 -0.63
N SER A 87 -6.63 -1.89 -1.46
CA SER A 87 -6.90 -1.44 -2.82
C SER A 87 -5.91 -2.05 -3.79
N TYR A 88 -6.37 -2.42 -4.97
CA TYR A 88 -5.61 -3.02 -6.06
C TYR A 88 -5.69 -2.16 -7.33
N PHE A 89 -4.55 -2.03 -8.00
CA PHE A 89 -4.41 -1.33 -9.27
C PHE A 89 -3.71 -2.25 -10.28
N SER A 90 -4.34 -2.48 -11.43
CA SER A 90 -3.79 -3.31 -12.52
C SER A 90 -2.60 -2.66 -13.21
N SER A 91 -2.51 -1.32 -13.16
CA SER A 91 -1.41 -0.53 -13.72
C SER A 91 -1.32 0.85 -13.07
N ILE A 92 -0.45 0.98 -12.05
CA ILE A 92 -0.28 2.22 -11.28
C ILE A 92 0.23 3.35 -12.18
N GLY A 93 -0.45 4.49 -12.18
CA GLY A 93 -0.11 5.67 -12.97
C GLY A 93 -0.56 5.61 -14.43
N VAL A 94 -1.36 4.61 -14.83
CA VAL A 94 -2.17 4.66 -16.07
C VAL A 94 -3.60 5.02 -15.71
N THR A 95 -4.27 4.17 -14.93
CA THR A 95 -5.69 4.30 -14.58
C THR A 95 -5.89 5.08 -13.28
N GLY A 96 -4.94 4.99 -12.37
CA GLY A 96 -5.00 5.59 -11.05
C GLY A 96 -3.77 5.27 -10.21
N GLY A 97 -3.80 5.58 -8.93
CA GLY A 97 -2.72 5.22 -8.02
C GLY A 97 -3.08 5.48 -6.58
N TYR A 98 -2.32 4.88 -5.67
CA TYR A 98 -2.44 5.11 -4.25
C TYR A 98 -1.38 6.10 -3.75
N HIS A 99 -1.68 6.69 -2.60
CA HIS A 99 -0.75 7.55 -1.87
C HIS A 99 -0.63 7.09 -0.42
N SER A 100 0.50 7.40 0.17
CA SER A 100 0.72 7.18 1.59
C SER A 100 -0.28 7.96 2.44
N PRO A 101 -0.76 7.37 3.55
CA PRO A 101 -1.69 8.04 4.46
C PRO A 101 -1.07 9.28 5.10
N ARG A 102 0.26 9.43 5.07
CA ARG A 102 0.98 10.63 5.50
C ARG A 102 0.53 11.90 4.77
N ASN A 103 0.06 11.76 3.53
CA ASN A 103 -0.36 12.90 2.71
C ASN A 103 -1.88 13.13 2.76
N CYS A 104 -2.68 12.11 3.11
CA CYS A 104 -4.14 12.17 3.08
C CYS A 104 -4.76 12.46 4.45
N LEU A 105 -4.22 11.89 5.53
CA LEU A 105 -4.81 12.02 6.87
C LEU A 105 -4.77 13.44 7.44
N PRO A 106 -3.71 14.25 7.22
CA PRO A 106 -3.72 15.66 7.61
C PRO A 106 -4.86 16.45 6.93
N GLY A 107 -5.18 16.12 5.68
CA GLY A 107 -6.29 16.73 4.94
C GLY A 107 -7.67 16.42 5.53
N GLY A 108 -7.80 15.32 6.28
CA GLY A 108 -9.01 14.93 7.02
C GLY A 108 -9.06 15.42 8.46
N GLY A 109 -8.12 16.28 8.88
CA GLY A 109 -8.05 16.84 10.24
C GLY A 109 -7.29 15.98 11.26
N TRP A 110 -6.68 14.86 10.84
CA TRP A 110 -5.86 14.02 11.72
C TRP A 110 -4.40 14.47 11.74
N GLY A 111 -3.87 14.78 12.92
CA GLY A 111 -2.45 15.04 13.12
C GLY A 111 -1.65 13.73 13.21
N ILE A 112 -0.42 13.74 12.69
CA ILE A 112 0.52 12.62 12.85
C ILE A 112 1.28 12.83 14.17
N ALA A 113 1.05 11.97 15.15
CA ALA A 113 1.72 12.03 16.45
C ALA A 113 3.07 11.30 16.45
N GLU A 114 3.12 10.13 15.79
CA GLU A 114 4.33 9.30 15.72
C GLU A 114 4.42 8.58 14.37
N LEU A 115 5.64 8.39 13.88
CA LEU A 115 5.96 7.57 12.72
C LEU A 115 7.09 6.61 13.07
N SER A 116 6.86 5.33 12.84
CA SER A 116 7.82 4.27 13.13
C SER A 116 7.67 3.14 12.11
N THR A 117 8.39 2.04 12.34
CA THR A 117 8.26 0.83 11.54
C THR A 117 8.16 -0.37 12.46
N VAL A 118 7.36 -1.34 12.08
CA VAL A 118 7.22 -2.60 12.81
C VAL A 118 7.58 -3.77 11.92
N ARG A 119 8.11 -4.84 12.52
CA ARG A 119 8.38 -6.10 11.83
C ARG A 119 7.21 -7.05 12.04
N LEU A 120 6.67 -7.56 10.95
CA LEU A 120 5.72 -8.66 10.91
C LEU A 120 6.47 -9.97 10.66
N GLN A 121 6.06 -11.04 11.35
CA GLN A 121 6.64 -12.38 11.29
C GLN A 121 5.54 -13.45 11.15
N PRO A 122 4.77 -13.42 10.04
CA PRO A 122 3.72 -14.41 9.81
C PRO A 122 4.31 -15.83 9.72
N GLN A 123 3.59 -16.84 10.23
CA GLN A 123 4.09 -18.22 10.28
C GLN A 123 4.35 -18.82 8.88
N SER A 124 3.58 -18.42 7.87
CA SER A 124 3.62 -18.98 6.51
C SER A 124 4.07 -17.96 5.44
N ALA A 125 4.75 -16.88 5.83
CA ALA A 125 5.33 -15.92 4.88
C ALA A 125 6.66 -15.33 5.39
N PRO A 126 7.50 -14.76 4.51
CA PRO A 126 8.72 -14.09 4.94
C PRO A 126 8.44 -12.90 5.87
N SER A 127 9.29 -12.72 6.89
CA SER A 127 9.22 -11.55 7.74
C SER A 127 9.38 -10.26 6.94
N SER A 128 8.58 -9.25 7.23
CA SER A 128 8.57 -7.99 6.49
C SER A 128 8.55 -6.79 7.44
N ILE A 129 9.16 -5.68 7.02
CA ILE A 129 9.08 -4.40 7.73
C ILE A 129 7.99 -3.57 7.05
N ILE A 130 7.08 -3.03 7.85
CA ILE A 130 5.98 -2.16 7.40
C ILE A 130 5.98 -0.86 8.20
N ASN A 131 5.21 0.13 7.76
CA ASN A 131 5.08 1.37 8.52
C ASN A 131 4.09 1.20 9.67
N SER A 132 4.40 1.83 10.79
CA SER A 132 3.48 2.09 11.90
C SER A 132 3.38 3.60 12.11
N MET A 133 2.20 4.07 12.48
CA MET A 133 1.91 5.47 12.68
C MET A 133 0.86 5.63 13.75
N ILE A 134 1.06 6.60 14.64
CA ILE A 134 0.02 7.05 15.56
C ILE A 134 -0.55 8.35 15.01
N ILE A 135 -1.85 8.38 14.80
CA ILE A 135 -2.59 9.57 14.42
C ILE A 135 -3.48 10.03 15.56
N GLN A 136 -3.71 11.33 15.64
CA GLN A 136 -4.53 11.93 16.69
C GLN A 136 -5.47 13.01 16.13
N ASN A 137 -6.67 13.09 16.68
CA ASN A 137 -7.63 14.16 16.42
C ASN A 137 -8.32 14.51 17.75
N GLY A 138 -7.95 15.66 18.34
CA GLY A 138 -8.39 15.99 19.69
C GLY A 138 -7.91 14.95 20.71
N ALA A 139 -8.86 14.30 21.39
CA ALA A 139 -8.59 13.23 22.36
C ALA A 139 -8.50 11.84 21.73
N ASP A 140 -8.94 11.67 20.47
CA ASP A 140 -8.95 10.39 19.79
C ASP A 140 -7.56 10.07 19.25
N ARG A 141 -7.11 8.83 19.44
CA ARG A 141 -5.88 8.30 18.87
C ARG A 141 -6.15 7.01 18.11
N GLN A 142 -5.41 6.78 17.04
CA GLN A 142 -5.46 5.53 16.30
C GLN A 142 -4.04 5.06 15.95
N ILE A 143 -3.80 3.77 16.12
CA ILE A 143 -2.63 3.10 15.53
C ILE A 143 -2.98 2.77 14.08
N THR A 144 -2.05 3.03 13.16
CA THR A 144 -2.20 2.76 11.74
C THR A 144 -0.99 1.99 11.22
N LEU A 145 -1.20 0.75 10.83
CA LEU A 145 -0.21 -0.05 10.11
C LEU A 145 -0.49 0.01 8.61
N TYR A 146 0.53 0.18 7.77
CA TYR A 146 0.34 0.20 6.32
C TYR A 146 1.59 -0.20 5.54
N TRP A 147 1.38 -0.71 4.33
CA TRP A 147 2.43 -1.04 3.37
C TRP A 147 1.91 -1.00 1.93
N PHE A 148 2.85 -0.97 1.00
CA PHE A 148 2.63 -1.18 -0.43
C PHE A 148 3.03 -2.60 -0.80
N GLN A 149 2.31 -3.21 -1.74
CA GLN A 149 2.56 -4.59 -2.15
C GLN A 149 2.52 -4.76 -3.67
N ASN A 150 3.69 -5.00 -4.26
CA ASN A 150 3.84 -5.01 -5.73
C ASN A 150 4.60 -6.28 -6.13
N ARG A 151 3.98 -7.12 -6.96
CA ARG A 151 4.58 -8.37 -7.46
C ARG A 151 5.12 -9.27 -6.32
N GLY A 152 4.38 -9.33 -5.22
CA GLY A 152 4.76 -10.07 -4.01
C GLY A 152 5.81 -9.40 -3.09
N ARG A 153 6.32 -8.21 -3.42
CA ARG A 153 7.20 -7.46 -2.50
C ARG A 153 6.37 -6.65 -1.51
N ILE A 154 6.65 -6.79 -0.22
CA ILE A 154 6.15 -5.91 0.83
C ILE A 154 7.10 -4.71 0.96
N ILE A 155 6.57 -3.50 0.81
CA ILE A 155 7.36 -2.28 0.69
C ILE A 155 6.81 -1.25 1.69
N TYR A 156 7.63 -0.84 2.66
CA TYR A 156 7.28 0.25 3.58
C TYR A 156 7.65 1.63 3.02
N SER A 157 8.67 1.73 2.16
CA SER A 157 9.14 3.03 1.66
C SER A 157 8.40 3.45 0.39
N GLU A 158 7.75 4.62 0.45
CA GLU A 158 7.11 5.27 -0.71
C GLU A 158 8.08 5.51 -1.88
N TYR A 159 9.35 5.80 -1.55
CA TYR A 159 10.39 6.01 -2.57
C TYR A 159 10.72 4.72 -3.30
N TRP A 160 10.89 3.63 -2.56
CA TRP A 160 11.17 2.32 -3.15
C TRP A 160 9.98 1.78 -3.94
N ASP A 161 8.75 1.99 -3.47
CA ASP A 161 7.53 1.65 -4.21
C ASP A 161 7.51 2.30 -5.60
N LYS A 162 7.80 3.61 -5.69
CA LYS A 162 7.92 4.33 -6.97
C LYS A 162 9.08 3.81 -7.83
N ILE A 163 10.25 3.57 -7.24
CA ILE A 163 11.41 3.03 -7.97
C ILE A 163 11.07 1.66 -8.57
N TYR A 164 10.49 0.75 -7.78
CA TYR A 164 10.11 -0.57 -8.27
C TYR A 164 9.04 -0.50 -9.36
N THR A 165 8.06 0.38 -9.23
CA THR A 165 7.03 0.61 -10.26
C THR A 165 7.65 1.01 -11.60
N VAL A 166 8.66 1.89 -11.60
CA VAL A 166 9.39 2.28 -12.82
C VAL A 166 10.23 1.11 -13.36
N LEU A 167 10.97 0.43 -12.50
CA LEU A 167 11.81 -0.70 -12.91
C LEU A 167 10.98 -1.85 -13.50
N ASP A 168 9.83 -2.17 -12.91
CA ASP A 168 8.97 -3.22 -13.44
C ASP A 168 8.30 -2.80 -14.75
N ALA A 169 7.91 -1.53 -14.89
CA ALA A 169 7.40 -1.03 -16.17
C ALA A 169 8.42 -1.23 -17.30
N LEU A 170 9.69 -0.88 -17.04
CA LEU A 170 10.78 -1.00 -18.02
C LEU A 170 11.19 -2.45 -18.31
N PHE A 171 11.31 -3.30 -17.28
CA PHE A 171 11.91 -4.63 -17.42
C PHE A 171 10.92 -5.79 -17.42
N LYS A 172 9.66 -5.55 -17.07
CA LYS A 172 8.60 -6.56 -16.94
C LYS A 172 7.31 -6.18 -17.66
N GLN A 173 7.23 -4.98 -18.23
CA GLN A 173 6.06 -4.46 -18.94
C GLN A 173 4.79 -4.49 -18.09
N ARG A 174 4.91 -4.37 -16.76
CA ARG A 174 3.80 -4.33 -15.81
C ARG A 174 4.17 -3.47 -14.60
N ARG A 175 3.16 -2.87 -13.98
CA ARG A 175 3.34 -1.99 -12.80
C ARG A 175 2.11 -2.00 -11.89
N ASP A 176 1.54 -3.18 -11.72
CA ASP A 176 0.45 -3.42 -10.77
C ASP A 176 0.94 -3.36 -9.32
N GLY A 177 0.02 -3.05 -8.41
CA GLY A 177 0.32 -3.04 -6.98
C GLY A 177 -0.90 -2.76 -6.13
N SER A 178 -0.70 -2.92 -4.83
CA SER A 178 -1.73 -2.75 -3.82
C SER A 178 -1.28 -1.85 -2.69
N PHE A 179 -2.25 -1.16 -2.08
CA PHE A 179 -2.06 -0.46 -0.83
C PHE A 179 -2.93 -1.10 0.26
N ILE A 180 -2.31 -1.40 1.39
CA ILE A 180 -2.97 -2.01 2.55
C ILE A 180 -2.82 -1.07 3.74
N ARG A 181 -3.92 -0.84 4.45
CA ARG A 181 -3.96 -0.04 5.68
C ARG A 181 -4.84 -0.74 6.71
N ILE A 182 -4.34 -0.85 7.93
CA ILE A 182 -5.07 -1.35 9.08
C ILE A 182 -5.04 -0.28 10.16
N MET A 183 -6.20 0.10 10.68
CA MET A 183 -6.31 1.07 11.77
C MET A 183 -7.08 0.51 12.95
N ALA A 184 -6.68 0.90 14.16
CA ALA A 184 -7.44 0.60 15.37
C ALA A 184 -7.43 1.80 16.31
N PRO A 185 -8.55 2.09 17.00
CA PRO A 185 -8.56 3.09 18.06
C PRO A 185 -7.65 2.65 19.20
N THR A 186 -6.94 3.61 19.79
CA THR A 186 -6.07 3.38 20.95
C THR A 186 -6.19 4.54 21.93
N ARG A 187 -5.73 4.31 23.16
CA ARG A 187 -5.47 5.35 24.17
C ARG A 187 -4.00 5.33 24.54
N GLU A 188 -3.51 6.39 25.18
CA GLU A 188 -2.09 6.54 25.51
C GLU A 188 -1.55 5.35 26.31
N GLU A 189 -2.32 4.91 27.30
CA GLU A 189 -1.98 3.81 28.20
C GLU A 189 -1.86 2.46 27.49
N ASN A 190 -2.52 2.27 26.34
CA ASN A 190 -2.67 0.96 25.68
C ASN A 190 -2.08 0.91 24.26
N ILE A 191 -1.26 1.89 23.86
CA ILE A 191 -0.67 1.94 22.51
C ILE A 191 0.05 0.63 22.16
N ARG A 192 0.93 0.14 23.05
CA ARG A 192 1.73 -1.07 22.79
C ARG A 192 0.87 -2.32 22.66
N GLU A 193 -0.13 -2.48 23.54
CA GLU A 193 -1.04 -3.62 23.49
C GLU A 193 -1.86 -3.61 22.19
N THR A 194 -2.38 -2.44 21.81
CA THR A 194 -3.14 -2.26 20.57
C THR A 194 -2.25 -2.52 19.35
N GLU A 195 -1.01 -2.03 19.33
CA GLU A 195 -0.07 -2.28 18.22
C GLU A 195 0.22 -3.79 18.07
N GLU A 196 0.49 -4.52 19.15
CA GLU A 196 0.73 -5.96 19.06
C GLU A 196 -0.49 -6.75 18.58
N LEU A 197 -1.69 -6.34 18.99
CA LEU A 197 -2.94 -6.94 18.52
C LEU A 197 -3.17 -6.64 17.02
N VAL A 198 -2.91 -5.42 16.57
CA VAL A 198 -3.04 -5.04 15.15
C VAL A 198 -1.96 -5.71 14.30
N LYS A 199 -0.75 -5.90 14.82
CA LYS A 199 0.33 -6.64 14.15
C LYS A 199 -0.05 -8.10 13.87
N LYS A 200 -0.64 -8.80 14.84
CA LYS A 200 -1.13 -10.18 14.65
C LYS A 200 -2.18 -10.26 13.54
N PHE A 201 -3.15 -9.35 13.56
CA PHE A 201 -4.14 -9.28 12.48
C PHE A 201 -3.50 -8.94 11.12
N ALA A 202 -2.50 -8.05 11.09
CA ALA A 202 -1.77 -7.71 9.87
C ALA A 202 -0.99 -8.91 9.31
N GLU A 203 -0.42 -9.77 10.15
CA GLU A 203 0.24 -11.01 9.76
C GLU A 203 -0.74 -11.98 9.08
N ASP A 204 -1.95 -12.15 9.64
CA ASP A 204 -2.98 -13.00 9.04
C ASP A 204 -3.50 -12.43 7.71
N VAL A 205 -3.69 -11.11 7.64
CA VAL A 205 -4.06 -10.41 6.40
C VAL A 205 -2.98 -10.57 5.34
N MET A 206 -1.70 -10.45 5.70
CA MET A 206 -0.57 -10.62 4.79
C MET A 206 -0.52 -12.03 4.18
N VAL A 207 -0.77 -13.06 4.99
CA VAL A 207 -0.86 -14.44 4.50
C VAL A 207 -2.07 -14.60 3.57
N THR A 208 -3.23 -14.09 3.99
CA THR A 208 -4.49 -14.21 3.23
C THR A 208 -4.37 -13.54 1.85
N LEU A 209 -3.72 -12.37 1.77
CA LEU A 209 -3.57 -11.63 0.51
C LEU A 209 -2.73 -12.34 -0.57
N GLN A 210 -1.95 -13.37 -0.21
CA GLN A 210 -1.17 -14.15 -1.20
C GLN A 210 -2.08 -14.83 -2.23
N ASP A 211 -3.31 -15.17 -1.85
CA ASP A 211 -4.31 -15.79 -2.71
C ASP A 211 -5.01 -14.83 -3.65
N TYR A 212 -4.90 -13.52 -3.40
CA TYR A 212 -5.64 -12.47 -4.10
C TYR A 212 -4.71 -11.65 -4.99
N LEU A 213 -3.53 -11.30 -4.48
CA LEU A 213 -2.64 -10.35 -5.14
C LEU A 213 -1.63 -11.04 -6.05
N PRO A 214 -1.34 -10.49 -7.24
CA PRO A 214 -0.34 -11.08 -8.12
C PRO A 214 1.07 -11.13 -7.53
N GLY A 215 1.70 -12.30 -7.67
CA GLY A 215 3.09 -12.53 -7.29
C GLY A 215 4.10 -12.13 -8.37
N LYS A 216 5.35 -12.55 -8.17
CA LYS A 216 6.49 -12.24 -9.04
C LYS A 216 6.41 -12.86 -10.44
N GLU A 217 5.86 -14.08 -10.52
CA GLU A 217 5.91 -15.00 -11.68
C GLU A 217 4.64 -15.00 -12.54
N ILE A 218 3.71 -14.09 -12.26
CA ILE A 218 2.45 -13.92 -13.01
C ILE A 218 2.67 -12.98 -14.21
#